data_AF-X1ED68-F1
#
_entry.id   AF-X1ED68-F1
#
_cell.length_a   1.000
_cell.length_b   1.000
_cell.length_c   1.000
_cell.angle_alpha   90.00
_cell.angle_beta   90.00
_cell.angle_gamma   90.00
#
_symmetry.space_group_name_H-M   'P 1'
#
loop_
_entity.id
_entity.type
_entity.pdbx_description
1 polymer ?
#
loop_
_entity_poly.entity_id
_entity_poly.type
_entity_poly.pdbx_seq_one_letter_code
_entity_poly.pdbx_strand_id
1 'polypeptide(L)'
;KEEIPLDVLEAVKSAVESFIVVEASDGIIVGSVTGTASDTEITITGSKDYLDRYAVVKIDDGVNEETHQLIDNDSSIYQLNSNYNGGALLDSYAGADVKLQFPVYINPDYRDVRLPGVAIWGIDPTPILRGGRLDPIVDTWDVTNDNFKERIEGQILEFNILIDCEARQHELIDTMSRAVRKLIGGEILWINGRRHDIDYSGSPILQNPTAGIDIVSKIQYSLKVEVKEHMNVRVTVPKTTTINTTITIA
;
A
#
# COMPACT_ATOMS: atom_id res chain seq x y z
N LYS A 1 -2.59 -23.65 0.23
CA LYS A 1 -1.90 -22.92 1.31
C LYS A 1 -2.28 -21.48 1.06
N GLU A 2 -3.15 -20.89 1.87
CA GLU A 2 -3.61 -19.51 1.64
C GLU A 2 -2.40 -18.58 1.85
N GLU A 3 -2.04 -17.80 0.83
CA GLU A 3 -0.93 -16.84 0.86
C GLU A 3 -1.40 -15.51 1.48
N ILE A 4 -2.08 -15.61 2.63
CA ILE A 4 -2.70 -14.49 3.35
C ILE A 4 -1.75 -13.26 3.48
N PRO A 5 -0.44 -13.41 3.75
CA PRO A 5 0.46 -12.25 3.84
C PRO A 5 0.62 -11.50 2.50
N LEU A 6 0.73 -12.22 1.39
CA LEU A 6 0.88 -11.60 0.06
C LEU A 6 -0.45 -10.95 -0.35
N ASP A 7 -1.57 -11.64 -0.13
CA ASP A 7 -2.92 -11.13 -0.43
C ASP A 7 -3.20 -9.80 0.29
N VAL A 8 -2.75 -9.68 1.55
CA VAL A 8 -2.86 -8.42 2.32
C VAL A 8 -2.05 -7.30 1.66
N LEU A 9 -0.80 -7.57 1.26
CA LEU A 9 0.06 -6.57 0.63
C LEU A 9 -0.46 -6.15 -0.75
N GLU A 10 -0.98 -7.11 -1.54
CA GLU A 10 -1.61 -6.87 -2.83
C GLU A 10 -2.91 -6.05 -2.69
N ALA A 11 -3.71 -6.32 -1.66
CA ALA A 11 -4.90 -5.53 -1.38
C ALA A 11 -4.54 -4.09 -1.02
N VAL A 12 -3.53 -3.87 -0.16
CA VAL A 12 -3.03 -2.53 0.18
C VAL A 12 -2.51 -1.82 -1.08
N LYS A 13 -1.69 -2.52 -1.89
CA LYS A 13 -1.19 -2.00 -3.16
C LYS A 13 -2.32 -1.53 -4.06
N SER A 14 -3.28 -2.40 -4.34
CA SER A 14 -4.41 -2.11 -5.24
C SER A 14 -5.24 -0.93 -4.73
N ALA A 15 -5.43 -0.84 -3.41
CA ALA A 15 -6.16 0.28 -2.81
C ALA A 15 -5.39 1.60 -2.97
N VAL A 16 -4.08 1.62 -2.69
CA VAL A 16 -3.24 2.82 -2.90
C VAL A 16 -3.25 3.24 -4.38
N GLU A 17 -3.05 2.30 -5.31
CA GLU A 17 -3.09 2.57 -6.76
C GLU A 17 -4.43 3.21 -7.17
N SER A 18 -5.55 2.68 -6.66
CA SER A 18 -6.87 3.25 -6.95
C SER A 18 -7.04 4.69 -6.47
N PHE A 19 -6.49 5.03 -5.29
CA PHE A 19 -6.54 6.39 -4.78
C PHE A 19 -5.57 7.32 -5.49
N ILE A 20 -4.41 6.82 -5.94
CA ILE A 20 -3.48 7.57 -6.78
C ILE A 20 -4.14 7.98 -8.09
N VAL A 21 -4.88 7.07 -8.74
CA VAL A 21 -5.62 7.38 -9.98
C VAL A 21 -6.63 8.50 -9.75
N VAL A 22 -7.27 8.56 -8.57
CA VAL A 22 -8.17 9.66 -8.21
C VAL A 22 -7.43 10.98 -7.99
N GLU A 23 -6.24 10.94 -7.39
CA GLU A 23 -5.44 12.16 -7.11
C GLU A 23 -4.73 12.71 -8.35
N ALA A 24 -4.24 11.83 -9.24
CA ALA A 24 -3.34 12.19 -10.31
C ALA A 24 -3.80 11.72 -11.71
N SER A 25 -5.04 11.27 -11.89
CA SER A 25 -5.67 10.97 -13.20
C SER A 25 -4.76 10.25 -14.21
N ASP A 26 -4.28 9.05 -13.85
CA ASP A 26 -3.35 8.23 -14.67
C ASP A 26 -1.96 8.88 -14.91
N GLY A 27 -1.58 9.85 -14.09
CA GLY A 27 -0.26 10.49 -14.07
C GLY A 27 -0.29 12.00 -14.34
N ILE A 28 0.78 12.69 -13.99
CA ILE A 28 0.92 14.13 -14.24
C ILE A 28 1.53 14.34 -15.62
N ILE A 29 0.86 15.08 -16.50
CA ILE A 29 1.43 15.43 -17.81
C ILE A 29 2.64 16.34 -17.59
N VAL A 30 3.81 15.88 -18.04
CA VAL A 30 5.09 16.59 -17.91
C VAL A 30 5.63 17.05 -19.26
N GLY A 31 5.10 16.57 -20.38
CA GLY A 31 5.55 17.02 -21.69
C GLY A 31 5.01 16.16 -22.81
N SER A 32 5.71 16.24 -23.95
CA SER A 32 5.43 15.40 -25.11
C SER A 32 6.71 14.84 -25.72
N VAL A 33 6.60 13.69 -26.36
CA VAL A 33 7.72 12.97 -26.97
C VAL A 33 7.48 12.74 -28.46
N THR A 34 8.56 12.82 -29.24
CA THR A 34 8.61 12.30 -30.60
C THR A 34 9.77 11.32 -30.67
N GLY A 35 9.50 10.11 -31.14
CA GLY A 35 10.47 9.02 -31.18
C GLY A 35 10.02 7.93 -32.16
N THR A 36 10.97 7.15 -32.64
CA THR A 36 10.73 6.01 -33.50
C THR A 36 10.87 4.70 -32.73
N ALA A 37 10.12 3.68 -33.16
CA ALA A 37 10.22 2.36 -32.55
C ALA A 37 11.67 1.87 -32.56
N SER A 38 12.07 1.22 -31.48
CA SER A 38 13.45 0.80 -31.16
C SER A 38 14.42 1.91 -30.73
N ASP A 39 14.00 3.17 -30.62
CA ASP A 39 14.84 4.20 -30.02
C ASP A 39 15.07 3.91 -28.53
N THR A 40 16.33 3.96 -28.09
CA THR A 40 16.74 3.75 -26.69
C THR A 40 16.78 5.03 -25.87
N GLU A 41 16.57 6.17 -26.53
CA GLU A 41 16.60 7.50 -25.97
C GLU A 41 15.41 8.29 -26.49
N ILE A 42 14.82 9.11 -25.63
CA ILE A 42 13.67 9.95 -25.98
C ILE A 42 13.96 11.42 -25.73
N THR A 43 13.49 12.27 -26.64
CA THR A 43 13.50 13.72 -26.42
C THR A 43 12.16 14.17 -25.90
N ILE A 44 12.13 14.66 -24.66
CA ILE A 44 10.92 15.22 -24.05
C ILE A 44 10.91 16.74 -24.23
N THR A 45 9.83 17.25 -24.80
CA THR A 45 9.59 18.67 -25.04
C THR A 45 8.44 19.17 -24.16
N GLY A 46 8.43 20.46 -23.82
CA GLY A 46 7.43 21.02 -22.90
C GLY A 46 7.94 21.16 -21.46
N SER A 47 7.07 20.89 -20.48
CA SER A 47 7.27 21.28 -19.08
C SER A 47 8.45 20.58 -18.40
N LYS A 48 8.68 19.27 -18.43
CA LYS A 48 9.75 18.58 -17.65
C LYS A 48 9.75 18.81 -16.14
N ASP A 49 8.75 19.49 -15.59
CA ASP A 49 8.58 19.57 -14.14
C ASP A 49 8.52 18.14 -13.60
N TYR A 50 9.11 17.91 -12.42
CA TYR A 50 9.08 16.61 -11.74
C TYR A 50 9.85 15.45 -12.42
N LEU A 51 10.44 15.64 -13.61
CA LEU A 51 11.25 14.62 -14.29
C LEU A 51 12.66 14.52 -13.69
N ASP A 52 12.80 13.64 -12.72
CA ASP A 52 14.05 13.31 -12.07
C ASP A 52 14.64 11.98 -12.58
N ARG A 53 15.90 11.72 -12.20
CA ARG A 53 16.53 10.41 -12.42
C ARG A 53 15.66 9.31 -11.81
N TYR A 54 15.49 8.20 -12.54
CA TYR A 54 14.64 7.07 -12.17
C TYR A 54 13.13 7.33 -12.20
N ALA A 55 12.71 8.46 -12.78
CA ALA A 55 11.31 8.72 -13.10
C ALA A 55 10.71 7.65 -13.98
N VAL A 56 9.45 7.35 -13.71
CA VAL A 56 8.66 6.38 -14.41
C VAL A 56 7.62 7.15 -15.18
N VAL A 57 7.63 6.99 -16.49
CA VAL A 57 6.79 7.76 -17.40
C VAL A 57 5.95 6.83 -18.24
N LYS A 58 4.71 7.23 -18.48
CA LYS A 58 3.82 6.64 -19.47
C LYS A 58 3.81 7.54 -20.69
N ILE A 59 4.05 6.96 -21.85
CA ILE A 59 3.88 7.61 -23.16
C ILE A 59 2.54 7.14 -23.71
N ASP A 60 1.71 8.08 -24.13
CA ASP A 60 0.33 7.82 -24.55
C ASP A 60 -0.07 8.77 -25.67
N ASP A 61 -0.41 8.23 -26.86
CA ASP A 61 -0.94 8.99 -28.01
C ASP A 61 -2.45 8.79 -28.21
N GLY A 62 -3.12 8.12 -27.27
CA GLY A 62 -4.53 7.75 -27.32
C GLY A 62 -4.83 6.46 -28.12
N VAL A 63 -3.81 5.84 -28.73
CA VAL A 63 -3.93 4.57 -29.46
C VAL A 63 -2.99 3.52 -28.87
N ASN A 64 -1.73 3.87 -28.70
CA ASN A 64 -0.69 3.04 -28.10
C ASN A 64 -0.24 3.66 -26.78
N GLU A 65 -0.01 2.81 -25.79
CA GLU A 65 0.53 3.21 -24.50
C GLU A 65 1.71 2.32 -24.11
N GLU A 66 2.76 2.94 -23.57
CA GLU A 66 3.89 2.21 -23.01
C GLU A 66 4.47 2.94 -21.80
N THR A 67 5.04 2.19 -20.87
CA THR A 67 5.63 2.70 -19.63
C THR A 67 7.13 2.43 -19.60
N HIS A 68 7.92 3.45 -19.34
CA HIS A 68 9.37 3.34 -19.23
C HIS A 68 9.90 4.00 -17.97
N GLN A 69 11.12 3.62 -17.61
CA GLN A 69 11.88 4.31 -16.59
C GLN A 69 13.07 5.04 -17.20
N LEU A 70 13.31 6.26 -16.73
CA LEU A 70 14.38 7.13 -17.21
C LEU A 70 15.67 6.92 -16.37
N ILE A 71 16.81 6.73 -17.04
CA ILE A 71 18.11 6.45 -16.38
C ILE A 71 18.88 7.72 -16.01
N ASP A 72 18.83 8.75 -16.85
CA ASP A 72 19.62 9.97 -16.73
C ASP A 72 18.82 11.20 -17.19
N ASN A 73 19.21 12.38 -16.73
CA ASN A 73 18.62 13.66 -17.08
C ASN A 73 19.70 14.56 -17.69
N ASP A 74 20.16 14.22 -18.88
CA ASP A 74 20.80 15.23 -19.72
C ASP A 74 19.69 16.05 -20.36
N SER A 75 19.74 17.37 -20.19
CA SER A 75 18.64 18.35 -20.11
C SER A 75 17.40 18.24 -21.03
N SER A 76 17.39 17.40 -22.06
CA SER A 76 16.22 17.11 -22.90
C SER A 76 16.15 15.68 -23.46
N ILE A 77 17.19 14.87 -23.28
CA ILE A 77 17.30 13.52 -23.83
C ILE A 77 17.41 12.55 -22.66
N TYR A 78 16.48 11.61 -22.59
CA TYR A 78 16.41 10.65 -21.51
C TYR A 78 16.64 9.24 -22.05
N GLN A 79 17.57 8.52 -21.43
CA GLN A 79 17.81 7.12 -21.76
C GLN A 79 16.79 6.22 -21.05
N LEU A 80 16.28 5.22 -21.76
CA LEU A 80 15.29 4.27 -21.25
C LEU A 80 15.96 3.06 -20.56
N ASN A 81 15.41 2.65 -19.42
CA ASN A 81 15.82 1.45 -18.69
C ASN A 81 14.98 0.23 -19.07
N SER A 82 15.55 -0.97 -18.93
CA SER A 82 14.89 -2.26 -19.16
C SER A 82 13.85 -2.68 -18.12
N ASN A 83 13.63 -1.89 -17.06
CA ASN A 83 12.81 -2.30 -15.91
C ASN A 83 11.29 -2.34 -16.16
N TYR A 84 10.79 -1.80 -17.29
CA TYR A 84 9.36 -1.77 -17.64
C TYR A 84 9.12 -2.36 -19.04
N ASN A 85 8.59 -1.58 -20.00
CA ASN A 85 8.40 -1.99 -21.40
C ASN A 85 9.72 -2.19 -22.18
N GLY A 86 10.86 -2.18 -21.49
CA GLY A 86 12.18 -2.39 -22.06
C GLY A 86 12.97 -1.09 -22.22
N GLY A 87 14.22 -1.25 -22.64
CA GLY A 87 15.17 -0.16 -22.85
C GLY A 87 15.04 0.53 -24.21
N ALA A 88 13.94 0.30 -24.93
CA ALA A 88 13.67 0.91 -26.22
C ALA A 88 12.16 1.10 -26.40
N LEU A 89 11.75 2.11 -27.19
CA LEU A 89 10.35 2.31 -27.56
C LEU A 89 9.83 1.10 -28.34
N LEU A 90 8.62 0.65 -28.02
CA LEU A 90 7.94 -0.42 -28.75
C LEU A 90 7.26 0.14 -30.01
N ASP A 91 6.72 1.35 -29.91
CA ASP A 91 5.99 2.03 -30.98
C ASP A 91 6.66 3.36 -31.38
N SER A 92 6.20 3.94 -32.50
CA SER A 92 6.64 5.27 -32.93
C SER A 92 5.62 6.31 -32.51
N TYR A 93 6.10 7.41 -31.92
CA TYR A 93 5.27 8.47 -31.36
C TYR A 93 5.59 9.81 -32.02
N ALA A 94 4.54 10.62 -32.26
CA ALA A 94 4.65 11.95 -32.85
C ALA A 94 3.89 12.98 -32.02
N GLY A 95 4.56 13.51 -30.98
CA GLY A 95 3.96 14.46 -30.04
C GLY A 95 3.01 13.80 -29.04
N ALA A 96 3.30 12.56 -28.64
CA ALA A 96 2.53 11.83 -27.64
C ALA A 96 2.72 12.43 -26.24
N ASP A 97 1.70 12.36 -25.39
CA ASP A 97 1.77 12.88 -24.03
C ASP A 97 2.71 12.01 -23.18
N VAL A 98 3.56 12.66 -22.40
CA VAL A 98 4.39 12.01 -21.39
C VAL A 98 3.80 12.32 -20.02
N LYS A 99 3.38 11.27 -19.32
CA LYS A 99 2.76 11.34 -18.00
C LYS A 99 3.68 10.73 -16.95
N LEU A 100 4.06 11.50 -15.93
CA LEU A 100 4.78 11.00 -14.76
C LEU A 100 3.87 10.08 -13.95
N GLN A 101 4.35 8.86 -13.69
CA GLN A 101 3.65 7.84 -12.93
C GLN A 101 4.08 7.81 -11.47
N PHE A 102 3.17 7.36 -10.60
CA PHE A 102 3.43 7.09 -9.18
C PHE A 102 3.28 5.59 -8.91
N PRO A 103 4.22 4.78 -9.36
CA PRO A 103 4.07 3.35 -9.22
C PRO A 103 4.12 2.90 -7.76
N VAL A 104 3.38 1.83 -7.46
CA VAL A 104 3.27 1.24 -6.12
C VAL A 104 3.91 -0.15 -6.12
N TYR A 105 4.85 -0.38 -5.20
CA TYR A 105 5.62 -1.63 -5.12
C TYR A 105 5.51 -2.30 -3.78
N ILE A 106 5.56 -3.62 -3.80
CA ILE A 106 5.68 -4.44 -2.59
C ILE A 106 7.14 -4.85 -2.47
N ASN A 107 7.76 -4.55 -1.32
CA ASN A 107 9.14 -4.87 -0.98
C ASN A 107 10.14 -4.62 -2.13
N PRO A 108 10.23 -3.38 -2.67
CA PRO A 108 11.14 -3.09 -3.77
C PRO A 108 12.61 -3.35 -3.38
N ASP A 109 13.41 -3.85 -4.32
CA ASP A 109 14.87 -3.93 -4.12
C ASP A 109 15.44 -2.51 -4.14
N TYR A 110 16.32 -2.20 -3.18
CA TYR A 110 17.04 -0.94 -3.10
C TYR A 110 17.88 -0.62 -4.36
N ARG A 111 18.16 -1.62 -5.20
CA ARG A 111 18.87 -1.43 -6.47
C ARG A 111 17.99 -0.86 -7.58
N ASP A 112 16.68 -1.06 -7.51
CA ASP A 112 15.72 -0.57 -8.50
C ASP A 112 14.90 0.59 -7.93
N VAL A 113 15.60 1.71 -7.71
CA VAL A 113 14.98 2.96 -7.26
C VAL A 113 14.00 3.44 -8.32
N ARG A 114 12.80 3.85 -7.91
CA ARG A 114 11.72 4.36 -8.79
C ARG A 114 11.11 5.57 -8.12
N LEU A 115 11.30 6.75 -8.70
CA LEU A 115 10.97 8.03 -8.06
C LEU A 115 10.24 8.95 -9.03
N PRO A 116 9.08 9.52 -8.68
CA PRO A 116 8.34 9.32 -7.44
C PRO A 116 7.74 7.92 -7.36
N GLY A 117 7.52 7.39 -6.15
CA GLY A 117 6.92 6.07 -5.98
C GLY A 117 6.45 5.79 -4.55
N VAL A 118 5.59 4.79 -4.41
CA VAL A 118 5.13 4.29 -3.11
C VAL A 118 5.66 2.88 -2.89
N ALA A 119 6.41 2.70 -1.80
CA ALA A 119 6.91 1.39 -1.39
C ALA A 119 6.11 0.85 -0.20
N ILE A 120 5.60 -0.36 -0.33
CA ILE A 120 4.86 -1.09 0.69
C ILE A 120 5.78 -2.18 1.24
N TRP A 121 6.04 -2.13 2.54
CA TRP A 121 6.92 -3.06 3.23
C TRP A 121 6.13 -3.94 4.18
N GLY A 122 6.18 -5.26 3.96
CA GLY A 122 5.79 -6.22 4.99
C GLY A 122 6.92 -6.34 6.00
N ILE A 123 6.77 -5.74 7.19
CA ILE A 123 7.85 -5.70 8.19
C ILE A 123 8.17 -7.11 8.71
N ASP A 124 7.15 -7.97 8.77
CA ASP A 124 7.27 -9.34 9.24
C ASP A 124 6.46 -10.29 8.33
N PRO A 125 7.07 -11.37 7.80
CA PRO A 125 6.33 -12.40 7.08
C PRO A 125 5.37 -13.19 7.99
N THR A 126 5.53 -13.12 9.31
CA THR A 126 4.69 -13.80 10.28
C THR A 126 3.69 -12.83 10.92
N PRO A 127 2.38 -13.13 10.85
CA PRO A 127 1.39 -12.30 11.52
C PRO A 127 1.55 -12.40 13.05
N ILE A 128 1.27 -11.29 13.72
CA ILE A 128 1.12 -11.28 15.17
C ILE A 128 -0.24 -11.91 15.48
N LEU A 129 -0.22 -13.04 16.20
CA LEU A 129 -1.43 -13.73 16.60
C LEU A 129 -2.03 -13.02 17.82
N ARG A 130 -3.18 -12.38 17.64
CA ARG A 130 -3.99 -11.87 18.75
C ARG A 130 -5.09 -12.88 19.07
N GLY A 131 -4.90 -13.60 20.17
CA GLY A 131 -5.88 -14.55 20.68
C GLY A 131 -5.60 -16.01 20.33
N GLY A 132 -6.37 -16.89 20.97
CA GLY A 132 -6.43 -18.30 20.68
C GLY A 132 -7.21 -18.59 19.40
N ARG A 133 -7.19 -19.87 18.99
CA ARG A 133 -7.96 -20.34 17.83
C ARG A 133 -9.49 -20.32 18.07
N LEU A 134 -9.90 -20.22 19.33
CA LEU A 134 -11.28 -20.24 19.82
C LEU A 134 -11.36 -19.34 21.06
N ASP A 135 -11.44 -18.04 20.86
CA ASP A 135 -11.57 -17.11 21.99
C ASP A 135 -13.05 -16.77 22.23
N PRO A 136 -13.60 -17.08 23.42
CA PRO A 136 -14.95 -16.71 23.77
C PRO A 136 -15.00 -15.22 24.15
N ILE A 137 -15.82 -14.46 23.43
CA ILE A 137 -16.11 -13.05 23.71
C ILE A 137 -17.55 -12.95 24.20
N VAL A 138 -17.77 -12.25 25.31
CA VAL A 138 -19.11 -11.99 25.85
C VAL A 138 -19.84 -11.01 24.92
N ASP A 139 -20.88 -11.49 24.22
CA ASP A 139 -21.67 -10.72 23.23
C ASP A 139 -22.72 -9.86 23.94
N THR A 140 -23.51 -10.47 24.84
CA THR A 140 -24.58 -9.78 25.57
C THR A 140 -24.86 -10.42 26.93
N TRP A 141 -25.23 -9.57 27.89
CA TRP A 141 -25.75 -9.97 29.20
C TRP A 141 -27.28 -10.11 29.12
N ASP A 142 -27.82 -11.28 29.46
CA ASP A 142 -29.28 -11.44 29.60
C ASP A 142 -29.69 -10.96 31.00
N VAL A 143 -30.48 -9.89 31.04
CA VAL A 143 -30.95 -9.24 32.29
C VAL A 143 -31.93 -10.13 33.06
N THR A 144 -32.50 -11.15 32.41
CA THR A 144 -33.65 -11.91 32.92
C THR A 144 -33.30 -13.27 33.53
N ASN A 145 -32.17 -13.88 33.19
CA ASN A 145 -31.86 -15.26 33.57
C ASN A 145 -30.42 -15.52 34.07
N ASP A 146 -29.66 -14.45 34.38
CA ASP A 146 -28.27 -14.57 34.88
C ASP A 146 -27.32 -15.37 33.95
N ASN A 147 -27.73 -15.53 32.68
CA ASN A 147 -27.00 -16.18 31.61
C ASN A 147 -26.34 -15.12 30.73
N PHE A 148 -25.25 -15.50 30.05
CA PHE A 148 -24.63 -14.64 29.05
C PHE A 148 -24.46 -15.39 27.73
N LYS A 149 -24.52 -14.64 26.64
CA LYS A 149 -24.25 -15.16 25.31
C LYS A 149 -22.78 -14.93 25.01
N GLU A 150 -22.07 -16.00 24.69
CA GLU A 150 -20.72 -15.94 24.17
C GLU A 150 -20.75 -16.07 22.64
N ARG A 151 -19.92 -15.27 21.98
CA ARG A 151 -19.51 -15.47 20.59
C ARG A 151 -18.11 -16.05 20.63
N ILE A 152 -17.91 -17.19 19.98
CA ILE A 152 -16.57 -17.70 19.74
C ILE A 152 -16.04 -17.02 18.49
N GLU A 153 -14.97 -16.24 18.63
CA GLU A 153 -14.23 -15.70 17.49
C GLU A 153 -13.08 -16.65 17.10
N GLY A 154 -12.78 -16.70 15.81
CA GLY A 154 -11.58 -17.37 15.31
C GLY A 154 -10.33 -16.54 15.55
N GLN A 155 -9.19 -17.06 15.10
CA GLN A 155 -7.91 -16.41 15.31
C GLN A 155 -7.84 -15.05 14.60
N ILE A 156 -7.30 -14.04 15.28
CA ILE A 156 -7.01 -12.72 14.69
C ILE A 156 -5.53 -12.68 14.32
N LEU A 157 -5.27 -12.39 13.05
CA LEU A 157 -3.94 -12.21 12.49
C LEU A 157 -3.71 -10.71 12.27
N GLU A 158 -2.75 -10.12 12.99
CA GLU A 158 -2.34 -8.73 12.81
C GLU A 158 -1.09 -8.67 11.91
N PHE A 159 -1.17 -7.89 10.84
CA PHE A 159 -0.06 -7.61 9.94
C PHE A 159 0.38 -6.16 10.09
N ASN A 160 1.68 -5.94 10.32
CA ASN A 160 2.27 -4.60 10.33
C ASN A 160 2.90 -4.28 8.98
N ILE A 161 2.46 -3.18 8.39
CA ILE A 161 2.85 -2.75 7.05
C ILE A 161 3.40 -1.33 7.15
N LEU A 162 4.54 -1.07 6.51
CA LEU A 162 5.01 0.30 6.29
C LEU A 162 4.68 0.73 4.87
N ILE A 163 4.26 1.97 4.72
CA ILE A 163 4.03 2.58 3.41
C ILE A 163 4.91 3.83 3.34
N ASP A 164 5.89 3.80 2.45
CA ASP A 164 6.82 4.89 2.20
C ASP A 164 6.43 5.61 0.91
N CYS A 165 6.13 6.90 1.01
CA CYS A 165 5.97 7.78 -0.16
C CYS A 165 7.29 8.50 -0.42
N GLU A 166 7.95 8.20 -1.54
CA GLU A 166 9.31 8.66 -1.84
C GLU A 166 9.33 9.52 -3.10
N ALA A 167 9.82 10.76 -2.98
CA ALA A 167 10.09 11.62 -4.12
C ALA A 167 11.11 12.71 -3.76
N ARG A 168 11.75 13.32 -4.77
CA ARG A 168 12.65 14.46 -4.55
C ARG A 168 11.89 15.77 -4.31
N GLN A 169 10.67 15.86 -4.84
CA GLN A 169 9.86 17.07 -4.80
C GLN A 169 8.69 16.89 -3.82
N HIS A 170 8.50 17.88 -2.94
CA HIS A 170 7.52 17.79 -1.86
C HIS A 170 6.06 17.72 -2.37
N GLU A 171 5.77 18.33 -3.51
CA GLU A 171 4.43 18.32 -4.12
C GLU A 171 4.01 16.92 -4.57
N LEU A 172 4.97 16.13 -5.06
CA LEU A 172 4.76 14.72 -5.43
C LEU A 172 4.52 13.86 -4.19
N ILE A 173 5.28 14.11 -3.12
CA ILE A 173 5.07 13.45 -1.83
C ILE A 173 3.67 13.75 -1.30
N ASP A 174 3.20 15.00 -1.37
CA ASP A 174 1.86 15.36 -0.90
C ASP A 174 0.77 14.61 -1.68
N THR A 175 0.92 14.51 -3.00
CA THR A 175 -0.01 13.77 -3.88
C THR A 175 -0.12 12.30 -3.46
N MET A 176 1.01 11.60 -3.31
CA MET A 176 1.02 10.21 -2.85
C MET A 176 0.50 10.08 -1.40
N SER A 177 0.87 11.02 -0.54
CA SER A 177 0.44 11.09 0.86
C SER A 177 -1.08 11.26 0.98
N ARG A 178 -1.73 12.06 0.11
CA ARG A 178 -3.20 12.17 0.07
C ARG A 178 -3.85 10.83 -0.27
N ALA A 179 -3.30 10.09 -1.24
CA ALA A 179 -3.80 8.77 -1.59
C ALA A 179 -3.70 7.77 -0.41
N VAL A 180 -2.54 7.73 0.27
CA VAL A 180 -2.35 6.86 1.45
C VAL A 180 -3.25 7.26 2.62
N ARG A 181 -3.45 8.56 2.86
CA ARG A 181 -4.38 9.03 3.91
C ARG A 181 -5.84 8.70 3.60
N LYS A 182 -6.24 8.69 2.33
CA LYS A 182 -7.59 8.25 1.91
C LYS A 182 -7.80 6.77 2.17
N LEU A 183 -6.79 5.93 1.91
CA LEU A 183 -6.81 4.52 2.32
C LEU A 183 -6.99 4.40 3.83
N ILE A 184 -6.14 5.05 4.61
CA ILE A 184 -6.18 5.00 6.08
C ILE A 184 -7.54 5.47 6.61
N GLY A 185 -8.04 6.63 6.13
CA GLY A 185 -9.32 7.18 6.56
C GLY A 185 -10.55 6.40 6.10
N GLY A 186 -10.38 5.45 5.17
CA GLY A 186 -11.45 4.54 4.75
C GLY A 186 -11.72 3.41 5.74
N GLU A 187 -10.76 3.10 6.62
CA GLU A 187 -10.83 2.05 7.67
C GLU A 187 -11.21 0.64 7.18
N ILE A 188 -11.27 0.42 5.86
CA ILE A 188 -11.74 -0.81 5.24
C ILE A 188 -10.78 -1.24 4.14
N LEU A 189 -10.40 -2.51 4.15
CA LEU A 189 -9.61 -3.17 3.11
C LEU A 189 -10.33 -4.43 2.62
N TRP A 190 -10.34 -4.65 1.31
CA TRP A 190 -10.91 -5.86 0.72
C TRP A 190 -9.79 -6.84 0.35
N ILE A 191 -9.80 -8.02 0.97
CA ILE A 191 -8.81 -9.08 0.72
C ILE A 191 -9.58 -10.31 0.23
N ASN A 192 -9.28 -10.80 -0.97
CA ASN A 192 -9.96 -11.95 -1.59
C ASN A 192 -11.49 -11.87 -1.56
N GLY A 193 -12.04 -10.66 -1.76
CA GLY A 193 -13.49 -10.39 -1.74
C GLY A 193 -14.13 -10.35 -0.34
N ARG A 194 -13.33 -10.38 0.73
CA ARG A 194 -13.79 -10.22 2.12
C ARG A 194 -13.41 -8.86 2.65
N ARG A 195 -14.31 -8.28 3.45
CA ARG A 195 -14.10 -7.00 4.11
C ARG A 195 -13.29 -7.21 5.38
N HIS A 196 -12.20 -6.46 5.52
CA HIS A 196 -11.34 -6.41 6.69
C HIS A 196 -11.25 -4.98 7.21
N ASP A 197 -11.14 -4.84 8.53
CA ASP A 197 -10.93 -3.55 9.16
C ASP A 197 -9.41 -3.28 9.21
N ILE A 198 -9.04 -2.02 9.01
CA ILE A 198 -7.66 -1.57 9.15
C ILE A 198 -7.57 -0.55 10.27
N ASP A 199 -6.49 -0.62 11.03
CA ASP A 199 -6.19 0.35 12.07
C ASP A 199 -4.87 1.06 11.75
N TYR A 200 -4.82 2.34 12.05
CA TYR A 200 -3.66 3.16 11.81
C TYR A 200 -2.89 3.36 13.10
N SER A 201 -1.70 2.76 13.18
CA SER A 201 -0.86 2.84 14.37
C SER A 201 0.25 3.86 14.20
N GLY A 202 -0.03 5.14 14.40
CA GLY A 202 1.01 6.17 14.56
C GLY A 202 0.64 7.54 14.05
N SER A 203 1.62 8.44 13.98
CA SER A 203 1.57 9.65 13.17
C SER A 203 2.51 9.47 11.98
N PRO A 204 2.24 10.09 10.82
CA PRO A 204 3.16 10.00 9.69
C PRO A 204 4.51 10.58 10.10
N ILE A 205 5.57 9.84 9.83
CA ILE A 205 6.92 10.26 10.16
C ILE A 205 7.56 10.79 8.89
N LEU A 206 7.85 12.09 8.87
CA LEU A 206 8.74 12.66 7.86
C LEU A 206 10.16 12.21 8.20
N GLN A 207 10.75 11.38 7.34
CA GLN A 207 12.15 11.00 7.48
C GLN A 207 12.99 11.88 6.58
N ASN A 208 13.80 12.73 7.21
CA ASN A 208 14.91 13.39 6.54
C ASN A 208 16.06 12.38 6.46
N PRO A 209 16.58 12.07 5.26
CA PRO A 209 17.61 11.05 5.11
C PRO A 209 18.89 11.40 5.88
N THR A 210 19.46 10.41 6.55
CA THR A 210 20.79 10.47 7.16
C THR A 210 21.84 10.26 6.07
N ALA A 211 22.91 11.07 6.07
CA ALA A 211 23.93 11.18 5.02
C ALA A 211 24.14 9.92 4.13
N GLY A 212 23.87 10.06 2.82
CA GLY A 212 24.05 9.06 1.78
C GLY A 212 24.45 9.72 0.44
N ILE A 213 24.81 8.89 -0.56
CA ILE A 213 25.27 9.34 -1.89
C ILE A 213 24.12 9.99 -2.70
N ASP A 214 22.87 9.65 -2.37
CA ASP A 214 21.66 10.25 -2.93
C ASP A 214 20.62 10.46 -1.83
N ILE A 215 20.01 11.65 -1.79
CA ILE A 215 19.15 12.13 -0.71
C ILE A 215 17.73 12.22 -1.26
N VAL A 216 16.88 11.27 -0.84
CA VAL A 216 15.47 11.22 -1.22
C VAL A 216 14.62 11.46 0.01
N SER A 217 13.74 12.46 -0.06
CA SER A 217 12.78 12.74 1.01
C SER A 217 11.66 11.71 0.99
N LYS A 218 11.19 11.30 2.19
CA LYS A 218 10.04 10.41 2.29
C LYS A 218 9.14 10.68 3.48
N ILE A 219 7.87 10.36 3.30
CA ILE A 219 6.89 10.26 4.39
C ILE A 219 6.55 8.78 4.58
N GLN A 220 6.69 8.31 5.82
CA GLN A 220 6.41 6.93 6.19
C GLN A 220 5.11 6.84 7.02
N TYR A 221 4.28 5.87 6.66
CA TYR A 221 3.07 5.49 7.38
C TYR A 221 3.23 4.06 7.92
N SER A 222 2.70 3.80 9.11
CA SER A 222 2.59 2.45 9.68
C SER A 222 1.12 2.05 9.76
N LEU A 223 0.76 0.97 9.09
CA LEU A 223 -0.60 0.45 8.99
C LEU A 223 -0.66 -0.93 9.66
N LYS A 224 -1.74 -1.15 10.42
CA LYS A 224 -2.09 -2.46 10.98
C LYS A 224 -3.31 -3.00 10.26
N VAL A 225 -3.17 -4.20 9.72
CA VAL A 225 -4.29 -4.90 9.07
C VAL A 225 -4.67 -6.08 9.94
N GLU A 226 -5.93 -6.11 10.40
CA GLU A 226 -6.47 -7.21 11.19
C GLU A 226 -7.28 -8.15 10.29
N VAL A 227 -6.78 -9.38 10.13
CA VAL A 227 -7.49 -10.45 9.43
C VAL A 227 -8.10 -11.37 10.46
N LYS A 228 -9.43 -11.41 10.51
CA LYS A 228 -10.19 -12.29 11.42
C LYS A 228 -10.60 -13.56 10.71
N GLU A 229 -10.22 -14.72 11.25
CA GLU A 229 -10.82 -15.98 10.83
C GLU A 229 -12.27 -16.02 11.32
N HIS A 230 -13.24 -15.88 10.41
CA HIS A 230 -14.64 -15.90 10.79
C HIS A 230 -15.09 -17.30 11.22
N MET A 231 -15.36 -17.46 12.51
CA MET A 231 -16.34 -18.40 13.03
C MET A 231 -17.36 -17.60 13.84
N ASN A 232 -18.65 -17.82 13.59
CA ASN A 232 -19.73 -17.22 14.36
C ASN A 232 -20.55 -18.33 14.99
N VAL A 233 -20.04 -18.88 16.10
CA VAL A 233 -20.80 -19.83 16.92
C VAL A 233 -21.26 -19.09 18.17
N ARG A 234 -22.59 -18.97 18.32
CA ARG A 234 -23.21 -18.39 19.52
C ARG A 234 -23.56 -19.51 20.48
N VAL A 235 -23.07 -19.41 21.72
CA VAL A 235 -23.35 -20.37 22.79
C VAL A 235 -23.93 -19.62 23.99
N THR A 236 -24.90 -20.23 24.67
CA THR A 236 -25.44 -19.71 25.93
C THR A 236 -24.74 -20.42 27.08
N VAL A 237 -24.06 -19.67 27.95
CA VAL A 237 -23.30 -20.23 29.07
C VAL A 237 -23.97 -19.85 30.40
N PRO A 238 -24.23 -20.83 31.29
CA PRO A 238 -24.78 -20.55 32.62
C PRO A 238 -23.68 -20.04 33.56
N LYS A 239 -24.02 -19.09 34.42
CA LYS A 239 -23.13 -18.55 35.45
C LYS A 239 -22.84 -19.58 36.53
N THR A 240 -21.57 -19.90 36.76
CA THR A 240 -21.13 -20.75 37.88
C THR A 240 -20.99 -19.91 39.14
N THR A 241 -21.88 -20.12 40.12
CA THR A 241 -21.78 -19.51 41.45
C THR A 241 -20.91 -20.38 42.35
N THR A 242 -19.74 -19.88 42.77
CA THR A 242 -18.91 -20.56 43.76
C THR A 242 -19.56 -20.43 45.15
N ILE A 243 -20.14 -21.52 45.66
CA ILE A 243 -20.70 -21.56 47.01
C ILE A 243 -19.57 -21.91 47.98
N ASN A 244 -19.01 -20.90 48.66
CA ASN A 244 -18.10 -21.13 49.78
C ASN A 244 -18.91 -21.57 51.00
N THR A 245 -18.98 -22.88 51.26
CA THR A 245 -19.63 -23.42 52.46
C THR A 245 -18.59 -23.54 53.57
N THR A 246 -18.68 -22.69 54.60
CA THR A 246 -17.89 -22.86 55.82
C THR A 246 -18.59 -23.90 56.70
N ILE A 247 -17.98 -25.08 56.85
CA ILE A 247 -18.46 -26.11 57.78
C ILE A 247 -17.92 -25.78 59.17
N THR A 248 -18.80 -25.45 60.11
CA THR A 248 -18.45 -25.37 61.53
C THR A 248 -18.74 -26.71 62.17
N ILE A 249 -17.71 -27.41 62.63
CA ILE A 249 -17.85 -28.67 63.38
C ILE A 249 -18.11 -28.28 64.85
N ALA A 250 -19.21 -28.81 65.41
CA ALA A 250 -19.58 -28.65 66.82
C ALA A 250 -18.81 -29.63 67.72
#